data_AF-A0A950BAA1-F1
#
_entry.id   AF-A0A950BAA1-F1
#
_cell.length_a   1.000
_cell.length_b   1.000
_cell.length_c   1.000
_cell.angle_alpha   90.00
_cell.angle_beta   90.00
_cell.angle_gamma   90.00
#
_symmetry.space_group_name_H-M   'P 1'
#
loop_
_entity.id
_entity.type
_entity.pdbx_description
1 polymer ?
#
loop_
_entity_poly.entity_id
_entity_poly.type
_entity_poly.pdbx_seq_one_letter_code
_entity_poly.pdbx_strand_id
1 'polypeptide(L)'
;MKPFGWFMPATLIALGRYTAHAVQPFTAAELQKIVTELSEGKDARAACKLLEQRKLACPSTARPRAWVLTPAGIEVCKAALHSSLVERKGKPAAMRPNKAAPLTVSEQLCPRLWNLLRIRTVLTSVDAVSVLANAGENTVYLQAVIGRLLRAWSQARPDAVEVGRKRVNGALRYVLKLDIGPQPPELAKAKKEAA
;
A
#
# COMPACT_ATOMS: atom_id res chain seq x y z
N MET A 1 0.54 -21.88 -11.91
CA MET A 1 1.97 -21.83 -12.31
C MET A 1 2.50 -20.44 -11.98
N LYS A 2 3.64 -20.33 -11.28
CA LYS A 2 4.24 -19.02 -10.98
C LYS A 2 4.93 -18.49 -12.26
N PRO A 3 4.74 -17.22 -12.65
CA PRO A 3 5.35 -16.69 -13.87
C PRO A 3 6.88 -16.63 -13.75
N PHE A 4 7.61 -16.91 -14.83
CA PHE A 4 9.07 -16.88 -14.82
C PHE A 4 9.59 -15.49 -14.40
N GLY A 5 10.45 -15.43 -13.39
CA GLY A 5 10.98 -14.16 -12.86
C GLY A 5 10.08 -13.42 -11.86
N TRP A 6 8.99 -14.03 -11.38
CA TRP A 6 8.12 -13.46 -10.34
C TRP A 6 8.86 -13.00 -9.07
N PHE A 7 9.96 -13.69 -8.73
CA PHE A 7 10.80 -13.41 -7.56
C PHE A 7 11.75 -12.22 -7.74
N MET A 8 11.90 -11.67 -8.95
CA MET A 8 12.92 -10.66 -9.25
C MET A 8 12.78 -9.35 -8.46
N PRO A 9 11.58 -8.78 -8.28
CA PRO A 9 11.42 -7.58 -7.45
C PRO A 9 11.86 -7.83 -6.00
N ALA A 10 11.46 -8.96 -5.41
CA ALA A 10 11.83 -9.33 -4.04
C ALA A 10 13.35 -9.54 -3.92
N THR A 11 13.95 -10.22 -4.90
CA THR A 11 15.40 -10.43 -4.99
C THR A 11 16.18 -9.12 -5.05
N LEU A 12 15.77 -8.17 -5.91
CA LEU A 12 16.46 -6.88 -6.05
C LEU A 12 16.34 -6.01 -4.78
N ILE A 13 15.17 -5.99 -4.14
CA ILE A 13 14.97 -5.25 -2.88
C ILE A 13 15.84 -5.83 -1.77
N ALA A 14 15.88 -7.16 -1.65
CA ALA A 14 16.63 -7.82 -0.59
C ALA A 14 18.15 -7.71 -0.80
N LEU A 15 18.62 -7.79 -2.05
CA LEU A 15 20.00 -7.48 -2.43
C LEU A 15 20.35 -6.01 -2.19
N GLY A 16 19.41 -5.08 -2.44
CA GLY A 16 19.58 -3.66 -2.11
C GLY A 16 19.83 -3.42 -0.62
N ARG A 17 19.13 -4.15 0.26
CA ARG A 17 19.37 -4.11 1.71
C ARG A 17 20.72 -4.73 2.09
N TYR A 18 21.05 -5.85 1.47
CA TYR A 18 22.31 -6.56 1.72
C TYR A 18 23.54 -5.73 1.31
N THR A 19 23.43 -4.99 0.20
CA THR A 19 24.51 -4.17 -0.37
C THR A 19 24.58 -2.74 0.17
N ALA A 20 23.67 -2.34 1.05
CA ALA A 20 23.69 -1.02 1.69
C ALA A 20 24.95 -0.79 2.53
N HIS A 21 25.60 -1.87 3.00
CA HIS A 21 26.76 -1.79 3.90
C HIS A 21 28.08 -2.20 3.23
N ALA A 22 28.07 -3.11 2.24
CA ALA A 22 29.24 -3.46 1.44
C ALA A 22 28.83 -4.27 0.19
N VAL A 23 29.57 -4.08 -0.92
CA VAL A 23 29.45 -4.94 -2.11
C VAL A 23 30.23 -6.22 -1.84
N GLN A 24 29.55 -7.26 -1.34
CA GLN A 24 30.16 -8.57 -1.10
C GLN A 24 29.63 -9.61 -2.09
N PRO A 25 30.48 -10.59 -2.49
CA PRO A 25 30.03 -11.74 -3.23
C PRO A 25 28.97 -12.51 -2.43
N PHE A 26 27.90 -12.95 -3.09
CA PHE A 26 26.83 -13.75 -2.48
C PHE A 26 26.65 -15.07 -3.23
N THR A 27 26.29 -16.11 -2.49
CA THR A 27 25.98 -17.44 -3.03
C THR A 27 24.47 -17.61 -3.19
N ALA A 28 24.05 -18.63 -3.96
CA ALA A 28 22.63 -18.96 -4.09
C ALA A 28 21.98 -19.35 -2.74
N ALA A 29 22.74 -19.95 -1.81
CA ALA A 29 22.26 -20.28 -0.48
C ALA A 29 22.05 -19.04 0.40
N GLU A 30 22.96 -18.06 0.29
CA GLU A 30 22.79 -16.76 0.96
C GLU A 30 21.61 -15.98 0.37
N LEU A 31 21.46 -16.00 -0.96
CA LEU A 31 20.31 -15.40 -1.63
C LEU A 31 18.98 -16.01 -1.14
N GLN A 32 18.94 -17.32 -0.92
CA GLN A 32 17.77 -18.01 -0.37
C GLN A 32 17.47 -17.58 1.08
N LYS A 33 18.51 -17.37 1.91
CA LYS A 33 18.34 -16.84 3.27
C LYS A 33 17.82 -15.40 3.27
N ILE A 34 18.28 -14.60 2.32
CA ILE A 34 17.95 -13.18 2.19
C ILE A 34 16.54 -13.00 1.59
N VAL A 35 16.13 -13.87 0.67
CA VAL A 35 14.83 -13.82 -0.01
C VAL A 35 13.99 -15.01 0.43
N THR A 36 13.20 -14.82 1.48
CA THR A 36 12.33 -15.86 2.06
C THR A 36 11.26 -16.39 1.09
N GLU A 37 11.03 -15.69 -0.03
CA GLU A 37 10.11 -16.12 -1.10
C GLU A 37 10.72 -17.22 -1.99
N LEU A 38 12.05 -17.40 -1.97
CA LEU A 38 12.73 -18.51 -2.65
C LEU A 38 12.68 -19.75 -1.74
N SER A 39 11.55 -20.45 -1.75
CA SER A 39 11.35 -21.65 -0.93
C SER A 39 12.24 -22.82 -1.37
N GLU A 40 12.65 -22.86 -2.64
CA GLU A 40 13.46 -23.94 -3.22
C GLU A 40 14.85 -23.48 -3.66
N GLY A 41 15.87 -24.30 -3.42
CA GLY A 41 17.24 -24.01 -3.88
C GLY A 41 17.40 -23.95 -5.40
N LYS A 42 16.46 -24.55 -6.16
CA LYS A 42 16.39 -24.42 -7.62
C LYS A 42 16.00 -23.01 -8.06
N ASP A 43 15.07 -22.37 -7.35
CA ASP A 43 14.61 -21.00 -7.63
C ASP A 43 15.73 -20.00 -7.35
N ALA A 44 16.53 -20.21 -6.30
CA ALA A 44 17.67 -19.35 -5.99
C ALA A 44 18.77 -19.39 -7.07
N ARG A 45 19.07 -20.57 -7.63
CA ARG A 45 20.01 -20.67 -8.77
C ARG A 45 19.43 -20.05 -10.04
N ALA A 46 18.13 -20.23 -10.29
CA ALA A 46 17.45 -19.60 -11.40
C ALA A 46 17.48 -18.07 -11.27
N ALA A 47 17.34 -17.54 -10.06
CA ALA A 47 17.46 -16.11 -9.78
C ALA A 47 18.88 -15.57 -10.05
N CYS A 48 19.93 -16.26 -9.60
CA CYS A 48 21.30 -15.88 -9.91
C CYS A 48 21.56 -15.88 -11.43
N LYS A 49 21.10 -16.91 -12.15
CA LYS A 49 21.21 -16.96 -13.62
C LYS A 49 20.46 -15.83 -14.31
N LEU A 50 19.30 -15.44 -13.78
CA LEU A 50 18.50 -14.36 -14.34
C LEU A 50 19.16 -12.99 -14.10
N LEU A 51 19.78 -12.79 -12.93
CA LEU A 51 20.60 -11.61 -12.64
C LEU A 51 21.82 -11.52 -13.59
N GLU A 52 22.45 -12.65 -13.89
CA GLU A 52 23.56 -12.75 -14.84
C GLU A 52 23.11 -12.45 -16.28
N GLN A 53 22.01 -13.05 -16.74
CA GLN A 53 21.41 -12.77 -18.07
C GLN A 53 21.06 -11.30 -18.26
N ARG A 54 20.62 -10.62 -17.18
CA ARG A 54 20.30 -9.19 -17.19
C ARG A 54 21.50 -8.28 -16.96
N LYS A 55 22.73 -8.83 -16.90
CA LYS A 55 23.98 -8.10 -16.65
C LYS A 55 24.00 -7.33 -15.32
N LEU A 56 23.19 -7.77 -14.35
CA LEU A 56 23.08 -7.17 -13.01
C LEU A 56 24.03 -7.84 -12.01
N ALA A 57 24.45 -9.07 -12.28
CA ALA A 57 25.46 -9.77 -11.49
C ALA A 57 26.43 -10.50 -12.43
N CYS A 58 27.66 -10.69 -11.97
CA CYS A 58 28.66 -11.51 -12.65
C CYS A 58 29.17 -12.59 -11.68
N PRO A 59 29.60 -13.75 -12.18
CA PRO A 59 30.25 -14.75 -11.34
C PRO A 59 31.50 -14.16 -10.68
N SER A 60 31.65 -14.39 -9.37
CA SER A 60 32.79 -13.91 -8.59
C SER A 60 34.05 -14.67 -8.97
N THR A 61 35.15 -13.95 -9.17
CA THR A 61 36.50 -14.54 -9.30
C THR A 61 37.09 -14.92 -7.95
N ALA A 62 36.61 -14.32 -6.85
CA ALA A 62 37.14 -14.51 -5.51
C ALA A 62 36.55 -15.73 -4.76
N ARG A 63 35.34 -16.16 -5.13
CA ARG A 63 34.66 -17.31 -4.52
C ARG A 63 33.98 -18.18 -5.57
N PRO A 64 34.27 -19.49 -5.63
CA PRO A 64 33.60 -20.38 -6.57
C PRO A 64 32.09 -20.45 -6.25
N ARG A 65 31.26 -20.39 -7.29
CA ARG A 65 29.79 -20.41 -7.18
C ARG A 65 29.19 -19.24 -6.38
N ALA A 66 29.88 -18.10 -6.34
CA ALA A 66 29.33 -16.84 -5.86
C ALA A 66 29.13 -15.87 -7.02
N TRP A 67 28.26 -14.88 -6.82
CA TRP A 67 28.00 -13.79 -7.75
C TRP A 67 28.30 -12.46 -7.07
N VAL A 68 28.80 -11.51 -7.84
CA VAL A 68 29.03 -10.13 -7.42
C VAL A 68 28.10 -9.24 -8.24
N LEU A 69 27.46 -8.26 -7.60
CA LEU A 69 26.66 -7.28 -8.32
C LEU A 69 27.55 -6.38 -9.17
N THR A 70 27.14 -6.13 -10.40
CA THR A 70 27.77 -5.11 -11.25
C THR A 70 27.38 -3.72 -10.74
N PRO A 71 28.10 -2.65 -11.11
CA PRO A 71 27.69 -1.28 -10.79
C PRO A 71 26.25 -0.98 -11.23
N ALA A 72 25.85 -1.46 -12.41
CA ALA A 72 24.48 -1.38 -12.88
C ALA A 72 23.50 -2.18 -12.00
N GLY A 73 23.87 -3.38 -11.58
CA GLY A 73 23.09 -4.19 -10.64
C GLY A 73 22.88 -3.52 -9.29
N ILE A 74 23.90 -2.84 -8.77
CA ILE A 74 23.83 -2.08 -7.52
C ILE A 74 22.83 -0.94 -7.65
N GLU A 75 22.92 -0.14 -8.71
CA GLU A 75 21.98 0.98 -8.94
C GLU A 75 20.55 0.49 -9.13
N VAL A 76 20.34 -0.63 -9.83
CA VAL A 76 19.01 -1.25 -9.95
C VAL A 76 18.49 -1.77 -8.60
N CYS A 77 19.35 -2.36 -7.77
CA CYS A 77 18.96 -2.82 -6.43
C CYS A 77 18.64 -1.65 -5.49
N LYS A 78 19.43 -0.57 -5.53
CA LYS A 78 19.16 0.68 -4.80
C LYS A 78 17.87 1.32 -5.29
N ALA A 79 17.65 1.44 -6.60
CA ALA A 79 16.43 1.99 -7.17
C ALA A 79 15.21 1.15 -6.77
N ALA A 80 15.30 -0.18 -6.81
CA ALA A 80 14.25 -1.07 -6.34
C ALA A 80 13.97 -0.90 -4.84
N LEU A 81 15.02 -0.78 -4.02
CA LEU A 81 14.90 -0.50 -2.59
C LEU A 81 14.24 0.85 -2.33
N HIS A 82 14.72 1.92 -2.96
CA HIS A 82 14.17 3.28 -2.84
C HIS A 82 12.72 3.32 -3.29
N SER A 83 12.37 2.70 -4.43
CA SER A 83 10.98 2.56 -4.86
C SER A 83 10.15 1.80 -3.84
N SER A 84 10.67 0.72 -3.24
CA SER A 84 9.96 0.01 -2.16
C SER A 84 9.76 0.86 -0.89
N LEU A 85 10.67 1.80 -0.60
CA LEU A 85 10.60 2.70 0.55
C LEU A 85 9.69 3.91 0.30
N VAL A 86 9.72 4.47 -0.91
CA VAL A 86 8.83 5.54 -1.37
C VAL A 86 7.40 5.02 -1.49
N GLU A 87 7.23 3.82 -2.04
CA GLU A 87 5.95 3.12 -2.02
C GLU A 87 5.50 2.82 -0.58
N ARG A 88 6.39 2.57 0.38
CA ARG A 88 6.02 2.44 1.81
C ARG A 88 5.61 3.77 2.47
N LYS A 89 6.05 4.93 1.95
CA LYS A 89 5.58 6.25 2.40
C LYS A 89 4.24 6.66 1.74
N GLY A 90 3.90 6.06 0.59
CA GLY A 90 2.66 6.32 -0.15
C GLY A 90 1.62 5.19 -0.16
N LYS A 91 1.93 4.01 0.39
CA LYS A 91 1.02 2.86 0.50
C LYS A 91 0.97 2.39 1.96
N PRO A 92 -0.21 2.11 2.52
CA PRO A 92 -0.32 1.47 3.82
C PRO A 92 0.38 0.10 3.76
N ALA A 93 0.91 -0.30 4.90
CA ALA A 93 1.70 -1.50 5.08
C ALA A 93 1.08 -2.77 4.46
N ALA A 94 1.99 -3.65 4.00
CA ALA A 94 1.83 -5.09 3.79
C ALA A 94 1.31 -5.55 2.42
N MET A 95 2.27 -5.81 1.53
CA MET A 95 2.28 -7.06 0.76
C MET A 95 2.61 -8.20 1.74
N ARG A 96 1.63 -8.56 2.58
CA ARG A 96 1.51 -9.89 3.16
C ARG A 96 0.60 -10.66 2.19
N PRO A 97 0.87 -11.93 1.87
CA PRO A 97 -0.12 -12.77 1.22
C PRO A 97 -1.18 -13.14 2.26
N ASN A 98 -1.97 -12.16 2.69
CA ASN A 98 -3.12 -12.39 3.52
C ASN A 98 -4.32 -12.56 2.59
N LYS A 99 -5.05 -13.65 2.83
CA LYS A 99 -6.42 -13.90 2.42
C LYS A 99 -7.38 -12.85 3.02
N ALA A 100 -7.06 -11.56 2.94
CA ALA A 100 -7.95 -10.49 3.29
C ALA A 100 -8.79 -10.21 2.06
N ALA A 101 -10.10 -10.39 2.19
CA ALA A 101 -11.05 -10.02 1.15
C ALA A 101 -10.76 -8.59 0.67
N PRO A 102 -10.94 -8.29 -0.63
CA PRO A 102 -10.75 -6.94 -1.14
C PRO A 102 -11.56 -5.97 -0.29
N LEU A 103 -10.86 -4.98 0.30
CA LEU A 103 -11.48 -3.96 1.14
C LEU A 103 -12.60 -3.30 0.33
N THR A 104 -13.76 -3.18 0.95
CA THR A 104 -14.92 -2.52 0.34
C THR A 104 -14.59 -1.06 0.02
N VAL A 105 -15.26 -0.49 -0.99
CA VAL A 105 -15.10 0.93 -1.35
C VAL A 105 -15.26 1.85 -0.15
N SER A 106 -16.16 1.50 0.78
CA SER A 106 -16.36 2.22 2.05
C SER A 106 -15.12 2.21 2.95
N GLU A 107 -14.45 1.07 3.09
CA GLU A 107 -13.25 0.93 3.94
C GLU A 107 -12.05 1.69 3.37
N GLN A 108 -11.93 1.76 2.04
CA GLN A 108 -10.87 2.52 1.37
C GLN A 108 -11.11 4.04 1.46
N LEU A 109 -12.37 4.48 1.40
CA LEU A 109 -12.73 5.89 1.46
C LEU A 109 -12.70 6.47 2.88
N CYS A 110 -13.02 5.65 3.88
CA CYS A 110 -13.14 6.03 5.28
C CYS A 110 -11.96 6.92 5.77
N PRO A 111 -10.67 6.51 5.66
CA PRO A 111 -9.56 7.35 6.11
C PRO A 111 -9.36 8.62 5.27
N ARG A 112 -9.58 8.54 3.95
CA ARG A 112 -9.41 9.69 3.03
C ARG A 112 -10.47 10.76 3.27
N LEU A 113 -11.72 10.34 3.45
CA LEU A 113 -12.85 11.20 3.74
C LEU A 113 -12.72 11.86 5.11
N TRP A 114 -12.26 11.13 6.12
CA TRP A 114 -12.00 11.68 7.45
C TRP A 114 -10.93 12.77 7.43
N ASN A 115 -9.81 12.53 6.76
CA ASN A 115 -8.77 13.53 6.59
C ASN A 115 -9.28 14.77 5.84
N LEU A 116 -10.11 14.58 4.81
CA LEU A 116 -10.72 15.70 4.10
C LEU A 116 -11.63 16.54 5.01
N LEU A 117 -12.44 15.90 5.85
CA LEU A 117 -13.30 16.58 6.82
C LEU A 117 -12.48 17.35 7.87
N ARG A 118 -11.35 16.79 8.34
CA ARG A 118 -10.42 17.46 9.26
C ARG A 118 -9.78 18.71 8.65
N ILE A 119 -9.36 18.62 7.39
CA ILE A 119 -8.74 19.76 6.69
C ILE A 119 -9.75 20.85 6.39
N ARG A 120 -10.95 20.47 5.89
CA ARG A 120 -11.94 21.43 5.42
C ARG A 120 -12.85 21.95 6.54
N THR A 121 -12.93 21.26 7.69
CA THR A 121 -13.84 21.49 8.84
C THR A 121 -15.34 21.42 8.52
N VAL A 122 -15.72 21.69 7.28
CA VAL A 122 -17.07 21.65 6.74
C VAL A 122 -17.02 20.86 5.44
N LEU A 123 -17.91 19.88 5.28
CA LEU A 123 -17.93 19.04 4.09
C LEU A 123 -19.36 18.65 3.71
N THR A 124 -19.65 18.67 2.41
CA THR A 124 -20.84 18.03 1.85
C THR A 124 -20.45 16.76 1.10
N SER A 125 -21.41 15.87 0.86
CA SER A 125 -21.15 14.67 0.05
C SER A 125 -20.72 15.00 -1.38
N VAL A 126 -21.20 16.12 -1.94
CA VAL A 126 -20.87 16.55 -3.31
C VAL A 126 -19.43 17.05 -3.39
N ASP A 127 -19.04 17.90 -2.44
CA ASP A 127 -17.66 18.43 -2.36
C ASP A 127 -16.64 17.33 -2.09
N ALA A 128 -17.04 16.32 -1.32
CA ALA A 128 -16.18 15.17 -1.07
C ALA A 128 -15.97 14.31 -2.32
N VAL A 129 -17.01 14.12 -3.15
CA VAL A 129 -16.90 13.36 -4.40
C VAL A 129 -16.00 14.06 -5.39
N SER A 130 -16.10 15.38 -5.55
CA SER A 130 -15.25 16.13 -6.49
C SER A 130 -13.76 16.04 -6.15
N VAL A 131 -13.42 15.78 -4.89
CA VAL A 131 -12.03 15.63 -4.43
C VAL A 131 -11.57 14.17 -4.39
N LEU A 132 -12.45 13.23 -4.05
CA LEU A 132 -12.08 11.83 -3.79
C LEU A 132 -12.29 10.90 -4.97
N ALA A 133 -13.14 11.27 -5.94
CA ALA A 133 -13.41 10.45 -7.12
C ALA A 133 -12.18 10.39 -8.05
N ASN A 134 -11.85 9.18 -8.52
CA ASN A 134 -10.88 8.99 -9.58
C ASN A 134 -11.55 8.99 -10.97
N ALA A 135 -10.74 9.16 -12.01
CA ALA A 135 -11.21 9.09 -13.40
C ALA A 135 -11.88 7.73 -13.69
N GLY A 136 -13.11 7.76 -14.18
CA GLY A 136 -13.90 6.57 -14.51
C GLY A 136 -14.71 5.96 -13.36
N GLU A 137 -14.67 6.53 -12.15
CA GLU A 137 -15.51 6.07 -11.04
C GLU A 137 -16.97 6.53 -11.17
N ASN A 138 -17.90 5.72 -10.66
CA ASN A 138 -19.31 6.09 -10.56
C ASN A 138 -19.52 7.09 -9.41
N THR A 139 -19.52 8.38 -9.75
CA THR A 139 -19.66 9.49 -8.82
C THR A 139 -20.98 9.48 -8.05
N VAL A 140 -22.08 8.99 -8.65
CA VAL A 140 -23.39 8.88 -8.01
C VAL A 140 -23.36 7.82 -6.89
N TYR A 141 -22.79 6.66 -7.18
CA TYR A 141 -22.58 5.61 -6.17
C TYR A 141 -21.65 6.10 -5.06
N LEU A 142 -20.55 6.77 -5.44
CA LEU A 142 -19.58 7.31 -4.50
C LEU A 142 -20.20 8.33 -3.55
N GLN A 143 -21.03 9.24 -4.08
CA GLN A 143 -21.76 10.23 -3.31
C GLN A 143 -22.67 9.56 -2.26
N ALA A 144 -23.37 8.49 -2.64
CA ALA A 144 -24.24 7.76 -1.73
C ALA A 144 -23.46 7.03 -0.62
N VAL A 145 -22.28 6.48 -0.93
CA VAL A 145 -21.39 5.86 0.07
C VAL A 145 -20.85 6.92 1.04
N ILE A 146 -20.33 8.02 0.52
CA ILE A 146 -19.81 9.14 1.33
C ILE A 146 -20.91 9.73 2.22
N GLY A 147 -22.11 9.95 1.67
CA GLY A 147 -23.24 10.47 2.44
C GLY A 147 -23.66 9.55 3.59
N ARG A 148 -23.60 8.22 3.39
CA ARG A 148 -23.84 7.24 4.46
C ARG A 148 -22.75 7.27 5.53
N LEU A 149 -21.48 7.36 5.15
CA LEU A 149 -20.36 7.44 6.09
C LEU A 149 -20.43 8.70 6.96
N LEU A 150 -20.64 9.87 6.36
CA LEU A 150 -20.76 11.14 7.10
C LEU A 150 -21.94 11.10 8.08
N ARG A 151 -23.08 10.54 7.67
CA ARG A 151 -24.24 10.34 8.53
C ARG A 151 -23.91 9.40 9.69
N ALA A 152 -23.27 8.27 9.41
CA ALA A 152 -22.91 7.29 10.42
C ALA A 152 -21.95 7.88 11.46
N TRP A 153 -20.99 8.71 11.06
CA TRP A 153 -20.12 9.43 12.00
C TRP A 153 -20.87 10.45 12.84
N SER A 154 -21.79 11.23 12.25
CA SER A 154 -22.62 12.17 13.02
C SER A 154 -23.51 11.47 14.06
N GLN A 155 -23.92 10.23 13.79
CA GLN A 155 -24.71 9.42 14.72
C GLN A 155 -23.83 8.77 15.81
N ALA A 156 -22.65 8.27 15.43
CA ALA A 156 -21.73 7.63 16.37
C ALA A 156 -21.08 8.63 17.34
N ARG A 157 -20.75 9.83 16.85
CA ARG A 157 -20.08 10.90 17.62
C ARG A 157 -20.66 12.28 17.26
N PRO A 158 -21.86 12.61 17.78
CA PRO A 158 -22.49 13.92 17.53
C PRO A 158 -21.72 15.09 18.18
N ASP A 159 -20.86 14.80 19.15
CA ASP A 159 -19.93 15.73 19.77
C ASP A 159 -18.79 16.14 18.81
N ALA A 160 -18.35 15.22 17.94
CA ALA A 160 -17.29 15.46 16.97
C ALA A 160 -17.83 15.94 15.62
N VAL A 161 -18.92 15.34 15.11
CA VAL A 161 -19.47 15.64 13.78
C VAL A 161 -20.94 16.03 13.90
N GLU A 162 -21.25 17.28 13.55
CA GLU A 162 -22.62 17.80 13.53
C GLU A 162 -23.17 17.91 12.10
N VAL A 163 -24.46 17.61 11.93
CA VAL A 163 -25.20 17.96 10.72
C VAL A 163 -25.68 19.40 10.83
N GLY A 164 -25.13 20.28 10.00
CA GLY A 164 -25.54 21.66 9.91
C GLY A 164 -27.01 21.80 9.51
N ARG A 165 -27.71 22.76 10.13
CA ARG A 165 -29.14 23.05 9.87
C ARG A 165 -29.41 23.52 8.45
N LYS A 166 -28.41 24.14 7.80
CA LYS A 166 -28.51 24.64 6.42
C LYS A 166 -27.96 23.59 5.44
N ARG A 167 -28.72 23.35 4.38
CA ARG A 167 -28.24 22.60 3.21
C ARG A 167 -27.41 23.51 2.31
N VAL A 168 -26.40 22.93 1.66
CA VAL A 168 -25.59 23.61 0.64
C VAL A 168 -25.88 22.91 -0.68
N ASN A 169 -26.42 23.64 -1.65
CA ASN A 169 -26.83 23.08 -2.95
C ASN A 169 -27.71 21.81 -2.84
N GLY A 170 -28.64 21.81 -1.88
CA GLY A 170 -29.54 20.67 -1.61
C GLY A 170 -28.92 19.53 -0.78
N ALA A 171 -27.60 19.51 -0.58
CA ALA A 171 -26.88 18.49 0.19
C ALA A 171 -26.78 18.84 1.69
N LEU A 172 -26.75 17.80 2.53
CA LEU A 172 -26.50 17.97 3.97
C LEU A 172 -25.06 18.45 4.20
N ARG A 173 -24.91 19.43 5.08
CA ARG A 173 -23.63 19.99 5.49
C ARG A 173 -23.18 19.29 6.77
N TYR A 174 -22.01 18.67 6.76
CA TYR A 174 -21.41 18.07 7.96
C TYR A 174 -20.27 18.96 8.45
N VAL A 175 -20.21 19.21 9.76
CA VAL A 175 -19.25 20.10 10.39
C VAL A 175 -18.49 19.35 11.47
N LEU A 176 -17.18 19.44 11.44
CA LEU A 176 -16.30 18.92 12.49
C LEU A 176 -16.23 19.96 13.62
N LYS A 177 -16.80 19.62 14.78
CA LYS A 177 -16.75 20.43 16.00
C LYS A 177 -15.51 20.17 16.83
N LEU A 178 -15.09 18.92 16.88
CA LEU A 178 -13.96 18.46 17.68
C LEU A 178 -13.11 17.51 16.84
N ASP A 179 -11.83 17.84 16.70
CA ASP A 179 -10.87 16.93 16.08
C ASP A 179 -10.45 15.85 17.08
N ILE A 180 -10.95 14.63 16.88
CA ILE A 180 -10.63 13.45 17.71
C ILE A 180 -9.36 12.72 17.25
N GLY A 181 -8.62 13.29 16.29
CA GLY A 181 -7.35 12.76 15.82
C GLY A 181 -7.43 12.07 14.45
N PRO A 182 -6.34 11.36 14.05
CA PRO A 182 -6.19 10.86 12.69
C PRO A 182 -7.09 9.68 12.33
N GLN A 183 -7.72 9.06 13.32
CA GLN A 183 -8.62 7.93 13.09
C GLN A 183 -10.08 8.39 13.12
N PRO A 184 -10.90 7.96 12.15
CA PRO A 184 -12.33 8.25 12.15
C PRO A 184 -13.02 7.57 13.35
N PRO A 185 -14.22 8.07 13.75
CA PRO A 185 -15.04 7.39 14.74
C PRO A 185 -15.27 5.93 14.35
N GLU A 186 -15.10 5.01 15.31
CA GLU A 186 -15.44 3.61 15.09
C GLU A 186 -16.94 3.49 14.79
N LEU A 187 -17.25 3.12 13.57
CA LEU A 187 -18.62 2.79 13.18
C LEU A 187 -18.92 1.42 13.76
N ALA A 188 -19.99 1.32 14.57
CA ALA A 188 -20.48 0.03 15.04
C ALA A 188 -20.69 -0.86 13.81
N LYS A 189 -19.90 -1.94 13.71
CA LYS A 189 -20.07 -2.94 12.65
C LYS A 189 -21.50 -3.43 12.78
N ALA A 190 -22.29 -3.29 11.71
CA ALA A 190 -23.60 -3.92 11.65
C ALA A 190 -23.39 -5.38 12.04
N LYS A 191 -23.99 -5.81 13.17
CA LYS A 191 -24.09 -7.22 13.50
C LYS A 191 -24.65 -7.88 12.26
N LYS A 192 -23.85 -8.73 11.59
CA LYS A 192 -24.41 -9.70 10.66
C LYS A 192 -25.33 -10.56 11.51
N GLU A 193 -26.62 -10.26 11.47
CA GLU A 193 -27.64 -11.23 11.82
C GLU A 193 -27.39 -12.42 10.90
N ALA A 194 -26.95 -13.52 11.51
CA ALA A 194 -27.05 -14.83 10.93
C ALA A 194 -28.56 -15.13 10.82
N ALA A 195 -29.05 -15.16 9.59
CA ALA A 195 -30.32 -15.78 9.21
C ALA A 195 -30.02 -16.75 8.07
#